data_AF-A0A968DUV3-F1
#
_entry.id   AF-A0A968DUV3-F1
#
_cell.length_a   1.000
_cell.length_b   1.000
_cell.length_c   1.000
_cell.angle_alpha   90.00
_cell.angle_beta   90.00
_cell.angle_gamma   90.00
#
_symmetry.space_group_name_H-M   'P 1'
#
loop_
_entity.id
_entity.type
_entity.pdbx_description
1 polymer ?
#
loop_
_entity_poly.entity_id
_entity_poly.type
_entity_poly.pdbx_seq_one_letter_code
_entity_poly.pdbx_strand_id
1 'polypeptide(L)'
;MIDIDQYQPNPSDSFLFDNNIWMYLYCPLGNYGQHIIKKYDRFLKKTISSGSRIYITSLTLSEFINAYSRLEFNLKKRLDSSTYQDYKKDFKGTQEYKDLIDDIVNNIKGHILKVSSRISDSFETIDSEVLLNDLNESDFNDKYYAVLSYLRNMILVTDDADFINE
;
A
#
# COMPACT_ATOMS: atom_id res chain seq x y z
N MET A 1 -3.52 -1.43 17.65
CA MET A 1 -3.67 -0.30 16.71
C MET A 1 -3.11 0.99 17.34
N ILE A 2 -2.47 1.86 16.54
CA ILE A 2 -1.99 3.17 17.00
C ILE A 2 -2.83 4.29 16.37
N ASP A 3 -3.22 5.29 17.16
CA ASP A 3 -3.71 6.55 16.60
C ASP A 3 -2.51 7.37 16.14
N ILE A 4 -2.30 7.43 14.82
CA ILE A 4 -1.15 8.10 14.22
C ILE A 4 -1.12 9.62 14.44
N ASP A 5 -2.26 10.24 14.77
CA ASP A 5 -2.30 11.67 15.09
C ASP A 5 -1.69 11.94 16.48
N GLN A 6 -1.82 10.99 17.40
CA GLN A 6 -1.27 11.05 18.76
C GLN A 6 0.07 10.32 18.91
N TYR A 7 0.37 9.37 18.03
CA TYR A 7 1.59 8.58 18.10
C TYR A 7 2.82 9.42 17.74
N GLN A 8 3.90 9.21 18.49
CA GLN A 8 5.18 9.85 18.24
C GLN A 8 6.23 8.77 17.94
N PRO A 9 6.61 8.61 16.66
CA PRO A 9 7.67 7.69 16.26
C PRO A 9 8.97 7.93 17.00
N ASN A 10 9.63 6.84 17.40
CA ASN A 10 10.94 6.87 18.03
C ASN A 10 11.95 5.99 17.26
N PRO A 11 13.27 6.16 17.46
CA PRO A 11 14.28 5.45 16.66
C PRO A 11 14.24 3.92 16.74
N SER A 12 13.62 3.34 17.78
CA SER A 12 13.48 1.89 17.91
C SER A 12 12.27 1.33 17.15
N ASP A 13 11.34 2.18 16.75
CA ASP A 13 10.14 1.77 16.03
C ASP A 13 10.48 1.27 14.61
N SER A 14 9.73 0.26 14.23
CA SER A 14 9.74 -0.34 12.90
C SER A 14 8.32 -0.34 12.38
N PHE A 15 8.10 0.11 11.16
CA PHE A 15 6.77 0.27 10.59
C PHE A 15 6.62 -0.53 9.31
N LEU A 16 5.43 -1.08 9.12
CA LEU A 16 4.94 -1.58 7.85
C LEU A 16 3.74 -0.73 7.45
N PHE A 17 3.84 -0.04 6.32
CA PHE A 17 2.74 0.79 5.83
C PHE A 17 1.95 -0.05 4.84
N ASP A 18 0.64 -0.11 5.06
CA ASP A 18 -0.32 -0.72 4.16
C ASP A 18 -0.35 0.03 2.80
N ASN A 19 -0.78 -0.67 1.76
CA ASN A 19 -0.88 -0.17 0.40
C ASN A 19 -1.80 1.05 0.27
N ASN A 20 -2.92 1.11 1.00
CA ASN A 20 -3.80 2.28 1.01
C ASN A 20 -3.04 3.58 1.34
N ILE A 21 -2.09 3.53 2.28
CA ILE A 21 -1.28 4.67 2.69
C ILE A 21 -0.33 5.10 1.57
N TRP A 22 0.32 4.14 0.91
CA TRP A 22 1.16 4.45 -0.25
C TRP A 22 0.36 5.06 -1.40
N MET A 23 -0.86 4.56 -1.62
CA MET A 23 -1.80 5.12 -2.59
C MET A 23 -2.15 6.57 -2.23
N TYR A 24 -2.46 6.89 -0.97
CA TYR A 24 -2.74 8.28 -0.56
C TYR A 24 -1.57 9.23 -0.78
N LEU A 25 -0.35 8.76 -0.54
CA LEU A 25 0.86 9.57 -0.63
C LEU A 25 1.35 9.77 -2.06
N TYR A 26 1.25 8.73 -2.91
CA TYR A 26 1.95 8.68 -4.19
C TYR A 26 1.08 8.29 -5.38
N CYS A 27 -0.24 8.15 -5.22
CA CYS A 27 -1.19 8.00 -6.33
C CYS A 27 -2.04 9.28 -6.50
N PRO A 28 -1.57 10.27 -7.30
CA PRO A 28 -2.29 11.53 -7.49
C PRO A 28 -3.69 11.38 -8.11
N LEU A 29 -3.94 10.28 -8.82
CA LEU A 29 -5.20 10.03 -9.54
C LEU A 29 -6.36 9.62 -8.62
N GLY A 30 -6.07 9.24 -7.37
CA GLY A 30 -7.09 8.75 -6.44
C GLY A 30 -8.06 9.81 -5.93
N ASN A 31 -7.76 11.10 -6.17
CA ASN A 31 -8.56 12.23 -5.69
C ASN A 31 -8.95 12.10 -4.20
N TYR A 32 -8.00 11.61 -3.39
CA TYR A 32 -8.22 11.37 -1.98
C TYR A 32 -8.44 12.69 -1.23
N GLY A 33 -9.19 12.64 -0.14
CA GLY A 33 -9.45 13.81 0.68
C GLY A 33 -8.14 14.45 1.16
N GLN A 34 -7.98 15.76 0.96
CA GLN A 34 -6.75 16.47 1.35
C GLN A 34 -6.37 16.28 2.82
N HIS A 35 -7.36 16.07 3.69
CA HIS A 35 -7.12 15.80 5.11
C HIS A 35 -6.42 14.45 5.32
N ILE A 36 -6.82 13.39 4.61
CA ILE A 36 -6.20 12.06 4.65
C ILE A 36 -4.76 12.15 4.15
N ILE A 37 -4.55 12.77 2.99
CA ILE A 37 -3.21 12.94 2.42
C ILE A 37 -2.29 13.69 3.41
N LYS A 38 -2.76 14.80 3.98
CA LYS A 38 -1.98 15.59 4.95
C LYS A 38 -1.73 14.85 6.27
N LYS A 39 -2.65 14.00 6.70
CA LYS A 39 -2.51 13.16 7.91
C LYS A 39 -1.34 12.19 7.73
N TYR A 40 -1.37 11.41 6.65
CA TYR A 40 -0.33 10.41 6.38
C TYR A 40 1.00 11.00 5.92
N ASP A 41 1.01 12.10 5.16
CA ASP A 41 2.26 12.81 4.80
C ASP A 41 2.99 13.31 6.05
N ARG A 42 2.24 13.87 7.01
CA ARG A 42 2.80 14.32 8.28
C ARG A 42 3.35 13.15 9.09
N PHE A 43 2.60 12.05 9.16
CA PHE A 43 3.05 10.88 9.90
C PHE A 43 4.33 10.27 9.28
N LEU A 44 4.37 10.11 7.95
CA LEU A 44 5.57 9.66 7.25
C LEU A 44 6.78 10.56 7.54
N LYS A 45 6.60 11.89 7.50
CA LYS A 45 7.67 12.85 7.85
C LYS A 45 8.14 12.70 9.29
N LYS A 46 7.23 12.49 10.25
CA LYS A 46 7.60 12.22 11.65
C LYS A 46 8.43 10.93 11.75
N THR A 47 7.99 9.85 11.12
CA THR A 47 8.67 8.54 11.11
C THR A 47 10.06 8.61 10.49
N ILE A 48 10.23 9.37 9.41
CA ILE A 48 11.56 9.60 8.82
C ILE A 48 12.43 10.42 9.78
N SER A 49 11.88 11.50 10.35
CA SER A 49 12.64 12.44 11.19
C SER A 49 13.06 11.84 12.53
N SER A 50 12.30 10.88 13.07
CA SER A 50 12.64 10.14 14.30
C SER A 50 13.75 9.10 14.09
N GLY A 51 14.14 8.82 12.85
CA GLY A 51 15.09 7.74 12.54
C GLY A 51 14.50 6.34 12.69
N SER A 52 13.16 6.22 12.74
CA SER A 52 12.47 4.93 12.73
C SER A 52 12.69 4.21 11.41
N ARG A 53 12.45 2.88 11.40
CA ARG A 53 12.57 2.08 10.18
C ARG A 53 11.21 1.93 9.52
N ILE A 54 11.16 2.13 8.21
CA ILE A 54 9.98 1.80 7.39
C ILE A 54 10.37 0.62 6.53
N TYR A 55 9.53 -0.40 6.52
CA TYR A 55 9.75 -1.62 5.75
C TYR A 55 8.73 -1.75 4.63
N ILE A 56 9.15 -2.42 3.56
CA ILE A 56 8.30 -2.73 2.43
C ILE A 56 8.52 -4.17 1.96
N THR A 57 7.42 -4.80 1.57
CA THR A 57 7.36 -6.20 1.11
C THR A 57 7.20 -6.24 -0.40
N SER A 58 7.41 -7.41 -1.01
CA SER A 58 7.12 -7.56 -2.44
C SER A 58 5.61 -7.54 -2.71
N LEU A 59 4.81 -8.01 -1.75
CA LEU A 59 3.35 -7.96 -1.79
C LEU A 59 2.82 -6.51 -1.84
N THR A 60 3.34 -5.63 -0.99
CA THR A 60 2.96 -4.20 -0.98
C THR A 60 3.25 -3.53 -2.32
N LEU A 61 4.39 -3.83 -2.94
CA LEU A 61 4.71 -3.29 -4.27
C LEU A 61 3.78 -3.85 -5.36
N SER A 62 3.47 -5.14 -5.30
CA SER A 62 2.53 -5.79 -6.22
C SER A 62 1.16 -5.15 -6.14
N GLU A 63 0.65 -4.94 -4.93
CA GLU A 63 -0.62 -4.28 -4.70
C GLU A 63 -0.63 -2.82 -5.15
N PHE A 64 0.41 -2.05 -4.85
CA PHE A 64 0.51 -0.66 -5.28
C PHE A 64 0.43 -0.55 -6.80
N ILE A 65 1.22 -1.36 -7.52
CA ILE A 65 1.21 -1.37 -8.99
C ILE A 65 -0.18 -1.75 -9.52
N ASN A 66 -0.79 -2.80 -8.97
CA ASN A 66 -2.09 -3.28 -9.43
C ASN A 66 -3.22 -2.30 -9.10
N ALA A 67 -3.27 -1.75 -7.89
CA ALA A 67 -4.28 -0.81 -7.44
C ALA A 67 -4.20 0.50 -8.25
N TYR A 68 -3.00 1.05 -8.43
CA TYR A 68 -2.78 2.23 -9.26
C TYR A 68 -3.24 1.95 -10.71
N SER A 69 -2.77 0.86 -11.32
CA SER A 69 -3.12 0.54 -12.71
C SER A 69 -4.62 0.34 -12.92
N ARG A 70 -5.29 -0.28 -11.94
CA ARG A 70 -6.75 -0.49 -11.96
C ARG A 70 -7.52 0.81 -11.80
N LEU A 71 -7.05 1.70 -10.92
CA LEU A 71 -7.65 3.01 -10.75
C LEU A 71 -7.64 3.80 -12.07
N GLU A 72 -6.49 3.88 -12.74
CA GLU A 72 -6.37 4.61 -14.00
C GLU A 72 -7.30 4.03 -15.07
N PHE A 73 -7.35 2.70 -15.21
CA PHE A 73 -8.30 2.06 -16.10
C PHE A 73 -9.76 2.41 -15.77
N ASN A 74 -10.13 2.38 -14.49
CA ASN A 74 -11.50 2.70 -14.07
C ASN A 74 -11.86 4.16 -14.37
N LEU A 75 -10.91 5.09 -14.22
CA LEU A 75 -11.09 6.49 -14.61
C LEU A 75 -11.33 6.61 -16.11
N LYS A 76 -10.51 5.95 -16.94
CA LYS A 76 -10.67 5.94 -18.40
C LYS A 76 -11.98 5.32 -18.83
N LYS A 77 -12.36 4.17 -18.27
CA LYS A 77 -13.65 3.50 -18.50
C LYS A 77 -14.84 4.39 -18.16
N ARG A 78 -14.73 5.23 -17.13
CA ARG A 78 -15.78 6.20 -16.79
C ARG A 78 -15.88 7.34 -17.82
N LEU A 79 -14.77 7.75 -18.42
CA LEU A 79 -14.72 8.80 -19.42
C LEU A 79 -15.12 8.31 -20.82
N ASP A 80 -14.71 7.09 -21.18
CA ASP A 80 -15.05 6.44 -22.45
C ASP A 80 -15.24 4.93 -22.23
N SER A 81 -16.47 4.56 -21.86
CA SER A 81 -16.83 3.17 -21.62
C SER A 81 -16.92 2.34 -22.91
N SER A 82 -16.91 2.98 -24.10
CA SER A 82 -16.98 2.27 -25.38
C SER A 82 -15.63 1.69 -25.77
N THR A 83 -14.56 2.43 -25.49
CA THR A 83 -13.17 2.01 -25.72
C THR A 83 -12.64 1.13 -24.59
N TYR A 84 -12.91 1.47 -23.32
CA TYR A 84 -12.32 0.78 -22.18
C TYR A 84 -13.32 -0.15 -21.49
N GLN A 85 -13.56 -1.34 -22.04
CA GLN A 85 -14.54 -2.28 -21.49
C GLN A 85 -13.89 -3.29 -20.54
N ASP A 86 -12.77 -3.88 -20.97
CA ASP A 86 -12.01 -4.90 -20.27
C ASP A 86 -10.55 -4.46 -20.03
N TYR A 87 -10.12 -4.52 -18.77
CA TYR A 87 -8.78 -4.11 -18.37
C TYR A 87 -7.66 -4.85 -19.10
N LYS A 88 -7.82 -6.15 -19.36
CA LYS A 88 -6.76 -6.96 -19.96
C LYS A 88 -6.72 -6.80 -21.47
N LYS A 89 -7.87 -6.71 -22.13
CA LYS A 89 -7.97 -6.65 -23.59
C LYS A 89 -7.77 -5.24 -24.13
N ASP A 90 -8.37 -4.25 -23.47
CA ASP A 90 -8.50 -2.91 -24.04
C ASP A 90 -7.47 -1.93 -23.46
N PHE A 91 -6.80 -2.30 -22.36
CA PHE A 91 -5.85 -1.41 -21.68
C PHE A 91 -4.49 -2.05 -21.46
N LYS A 92 -4.42 -3.21 -20.80
CA LYS A 92 -3.15 -3.86 -20.48
C LYS A 92 -2.38 -4.20 -21.76
N GLY A 93 -1.12 -3.77 -21.82
CA GLY A 93 -0.23 -4.01 -22.97
C GLY A 93 -0.30 -2.95 -24.08
N THR A 94 -1.24 -2.01 -24.00
CA THR A 94 -1.24 -0.80 -24.85
C THR A 94 -0.03 0.08 -24.51
N GLN A 95 0.30 1.04 -25.39
CA GLN A 95 1.36 2.01 -25.09
C GLN A 95 1.01 2.86 -23.86
N GLU A 96 -0.24 3.28 -23.75
CA GLU A 96 -0.74 4.04 -22.60
C GLU A 96 -0.53 3.30 -21.27
N TYR A 97 -0.76 1.99 -21.23
CA TYR A 97 -0.47 1.17 -20.05
C TYR A 97 1.03 1.11 -19.75
N LYS A 98 1.89 1.04 -20.77
CA LYS A 98 3.35 1.01 -20.56
C LYS A 98 3.84 2.33 -19.97
N ASP A 99 3.35 3.45 -20.50
CA ASP A 99 3.68 4.79 -20.02
C ASP A 99 3.25 4.94 -18.54
N LEU A 100 2.04 4.46 -18.20
CA LEU A 100 1.58 4.41 -16.80
C LEU A 100 2.49 3.57 -15.90
N ILE A 101 2.92 2.39 -16.35
CA ILE A 101 3.80 1.53 -15.56
C ILE A 101 5.17 2.20 -15.35
N ASP A 102 5.72 2.89 -16.36
CA ASP A 102 6.96 3.63 -16.21
C ASP A 102 6.83 4.74 -15.16
N ASP A 103 5.72 5.47 -15.16
CA ASP A 103 5.41 6.48 -14.14
C ASP A 103 5.28 5.87 -12.73
N ILE A 104 4.59 4.73 -12.61
CA ILE A 104 4.47 4.00 -11.34
C ILE A 104 5.85 3.55 -10.85
N VAL A 105 6.68 2.98 -11.72
CA VAL A 105 8.03 2.51 -11.40
C VAL A 105 8.93 3.68 -10.98
N ASN A 106 8.82 4.83 -11.65
CA ASN A 106 9.54 6.04 -11.29
C ASN A 106 9.10 6.54 -9.90
N ASN A 107 7.81 6.52 -9.59
CA ASN A 107 7.32 6.86 -8.25
C ASN A 107 7.86 5.91 -7.17
N ILE A 108 7.82 4.61 -7.41
CA ILE A 108 8.34 3.60 -6.47
C ILE A 108 9.84 3.85 -6.21
N LYS A 109 10.64 4.02 -7.26
CA LYS A 109 12.10 4.21 -7.12
C LYS A 109 12.49 5.58 -6.56
N GLY A 110 11.73 6.61 -6.92
CA GLY A 110 11.99 8.00 -6.55
C GLY A 110 11.53 8.35 -5.14
N HIS A 111 10.51 7.67 -4.62
CA HIS A 111 9.88 8.02 -3.35
C HIS A 111 9.83 6.84 -2.38
N ILE A 112 9.08 5.79 -2.69
CA ILE A 112 8.80 4.69 -1.76
C ILE A 112 10.11 3.99 -1.33
N LEU A 113 10.92 3.53 -2.28
CA LEU A 113 12.17 2.84 -1.99
C LEU A 113 13.29 3.75 -1.45
N LYS A 114 13.09 5.07 -1.45
CA LYS A 114 14.02 6.01 -0.80
C LYS A 114 13.79 6.10 0.70
N VAL A 115 12.57 5.85 1.16
CA VAL A 115 12.18 5.97 2.58
C VAL A 115 12.00 4.61 3.25
N SER A 116 11.82 3.54 2.47
CA SER A 116 11.62 2.17 2.98
C SER A 116 12.83 1.25 2.74
N SER A 117 13.04 0.31 3.66
CA SER A 117 13.94 -0.83 3.49
C SER A 117 13.15 -2.07 3.06
N ARG A 118 13.70 -2.81 2.09
CA ARG A 118 13.09 -4.07 1.62
C ARG A 118 13.26 -5.17 2.65
N ILE A 119 12.22 -5.96 2.88
CA ILE A 119 12.24 -7.15 3.74
C ILE A 119 11.78 -8.40 2.99
N SER A 120 12.14 -9.57 3.51
CA SER A 120 11.55 -10.82 3.04
C SER A 120 10.08 -10.86 3.39
N ASP A 121 9.31 -11.42 2.49
CA ASP A 121 7.89 -11.72 2.64
C ASP A 121 7.65 -12.82 3.70
N SER A 122 8.65 -13.68 3.94
CA SER A 122 8.58 -14.68 5.02
C SER A 122 7.43 -15.68 4.90
N PHE A 123 6.91 -15.88 3.68
CA PHE A 123 5.88 -16.86 3.38
C PHE A 123 6.29 -18.29 3.79
N GLU A 124 7.58 -18.60 3.75
CA GLU A 124 8.12 -19.89 4.21
C GLU A 124 7.98 -20.12 5.73
N THR A 125 7.76 -19.05 6.50
CA THR A 125 7.62 -19.11 7.96
C THR A 125 6.21 -18.84 8.46
N ILE A 126 5.39 -18.16 7.65
CA ILE A 126 4.02 -17.83 8.01
C ILE A 126 3.15 -19.08 7.86
N ASP A 127 2.36 -19.38 8.90
CA ASP A 127 1.39 -20.47 8.85
C ASP A 127 0.26 -20.13 7.86
N SER A 128 0.13 -20.94 6.81
CA SER A 128 -0.89 -20.76 5.80
C SER A 128 -2.30 -20.93 6.34
N GLU A 129 -2.51 -21.74 7.37
CA GLU A 129 -3.85 -21.90 7.97
C GLU A 129 -4.33 -20.58 8.59
N VAL A 130 -3.43 -19.83 9.23
CA VAL A 130 -3.74 -18.51 9.78
C VAL A 130 -4.15 -17.53 8.67
N LEU A 131 -3.47 -17.59 7.52
CA LEU A 131 -3.79 -16.71 6.38
C LEU A 131 -5.08 -17.11 5.64
N LEU A 132 -5.46 -18.39 5.68
CA LEU A 132 -6.59 -18.93 4.92
C LEU A 132 -7.90 -18.99 5.73
N ASN A 133 -7.81 -18.90 7.06
CA ASN A 133 -8.99 -18.82 7.91
C ASN A 133 -9.72 -17.49 7.77
N ASP A 134 -11.05 -17.51 7.94
CA ASP A 134 -11.94 -16.35 8.00
C ASP A 134 -11.80 -15.34 6.84
N LEU A 135 -11.40 -15.80 5.65
CA LEU A 135 -11.30 -14.98 4.43
C LEU A 135 -12.65 -14.40 3.93
N ASN A 136 -13.74 -14.73 4.60
CA ASN A 136 -15.04 -14.10 4.36
C ASN A 136 -15.17 -12.74 5.08
N GLU A 137 -14.30 -12.47 6.06
CA GLU A 137 -14.37 -11.30 6.94
C GLU A 137 -13.23 -10.30 6.67
N SER A 138 -12.08 -10.79 6.20
CA SER A 138 -10.92 -9.97 5.85
C SER A 138 -10.26 -10.49 4.58
N ASP A 139 -9.53 -9.63 3.86
CA ASP A 139 -8.77 -10.09 2.71
C ASP A 139 -7.47 -10.81 3.13
N PHE A 140 -6.89 -11.57 2.19
CA PHE A 140 -5.68 -12.34 2.44
C PHE A 140 -4.46 -11.44 2.72
N ASN A 141 -4.35 -10.32 2.03
CA ASN A 141 -3.21 -9.42 2.14
C ASN A 141 -3.24 -8.69 3.49
N ASP A 142 -4.41 -8.29 3.96
CA ASP A 142 -4.63 -7.67 5.26
C ASP A 142 -4.14 -8.59 6.38
N LYS A 143 -4.60 -9.84 6.37
CA LYS A 143 -4.13 -10.89 7.30
C LYS A 143 -2.64 -11.09 7.21
N TYR A 144 -2.12 -11.14 6.00
CA TYR A 144 -0.70 -11.31 5.78
C TYR A 144 0.12 -10.14 6.37
N TYR A 145 -0.32 -8.89 6.19
CA TYR A 145 0.34 -7.72 6.77
C TYR A 145 0.26 -7.72 8.30
N ALA A 146 -0.89 -8.08 8.88
CA ALA A 146 -1.03 -8.23 10.33
C ALA A 146 -0.05 -9.27 10.87
N VAL A 147 -0.05 -10.49 10.32
CA VAL A 147 0.84 -11.58 10.75
C VAL A 147 2.31 -11.22 10.58
N LEU A 148 2.70 -10.68 9.41
CA LEU A 148 4.08 -10.30 9.16
C LEU A 148 4.55 -9.18 10.09
N SER A 149 3.69 -8.17 10.34
CA SER A 149 4.00 -7.09 11.27
C SER A 149 4.22 -7.61 12.69
N TYR A 150 3.37 -8.53 13.16
CA TYR A 150 3.52 -9.19 14.44
C TYR A 150 4.82 -10.00 14.54
N LEU A 151 5.09 -10.88 13.57
CA LEU A 151 6.28 -11.73 13.55
C LEU A 151 7.60 -10.94 13.55
N ARG A 152 7.59 -9.73 12.98
CA ARG A 152 8.78 -8.88 12.86
C ARG A 152 8.81 -7.74 13.87
N ASN A 153 7.86 -7.71 14.83
CA ASN A 153 7.71 -6.64 15.81
C ASN A 153 7.66 -5.24 15.15
N MET A 154 6.82 -5.13 14.12
CA MET A 154 6.57 -3.89 13.38
C MET A 154 5.17 -3.36 13.73
N ILE A 155 5.04 -2.06 13.64
CA ILE A 155 3.77 -1.35 13.76
C ILE A 155 3.15 -1.26 12.36
N LEU A 156 2.00 -1.93 12.17
CA LEU A 156 1.20 -1.79 10.95
C LEU A 156 0.50 -0.42 10.94
N VAL A 157 0.61 0.29 9.82
CA VAL A 157 -0.02 1.59 9.58
C VAL A 157 -0.99 1.44 8.42
N THR A 158 -2.28 1.56 8.71
CA THR A 158 -3.39 1.41 7.76
C THR A 158 -4.45 2.49 8.03
N ASP A 159 -5.31 2.76 7.05
CA ASP A 159 -6.54 3.56 7.20
C ASP A 159 -7.79 2.67 7.09
N ASP A 160 -7.60 1.34 6.99
CA ASP A 160 -8.72 0.41 6.91
C ASP A 160 -9.37 0.23 8.29
N ALA A 161 -10.69 0.40 8.33
CA ALA A 161 -11.50 0.28 9.51
C ALA A 161 -11.76 -1.18 9.88
N ASP A 162 -11.54 -2.14 8.99
CA ASP A 162 -11.83 -3.55 9.28
C ASP A 162 -10.79 -4.17 10.24
N PHE A 163 -9.58 -3.60 10.35
CA PHE A 163 -8.63 -3.91 11.44
C PHE A 163 -9.09 -3.44 12.83
N ILE A 164 -10.24 -2.76 12.95
CA ILE A 164 -10.80 -2.30 14.23
C ILE A 164 -11.42 -3.47 15.03
N ASN A 165 -11.71 -4.61 14.39
CA ASN A 165 -12.42 -5.73 15.02
C ASN A 165 -11.62 -7.05 15.15
N GLU A 166 -10.33 -7.10 14.77
CA GLU A 166 -9.45 -8.28 14.94
C GLU A 166 -8.56 -8.22 16.20
#